data_AF-A0A9X5L0G2-F1
#
_entry.id   AF-A0A9X5L0G2-F1
#
_cell.length_a   1.000
_cell.length_b   1.000
_cell.length_c   1.000
_cell.angle_alpha   90.00
_cell.angle_beta   90.00
_cell.angle_gamma   90.00
#
_symmetry.space_group_name_H-M   'P 1'
#
loop_
_entity.id
_entity.type
_entity.pdbx_description
1 polymer ?
#
loop_
_entity_poly.entity_id
_entity_poly.type
_entity_poly.pdbx_seq_one_letter_code
_entity_poly.pdbx_strand_id
1 'polypeptide(L)'
;MKPQPKILNLDSFYSDILKEDELGATIRTHIYIESALEQLIEILVSDYEHIKKMQLDFSQKVNLAVAIGMPKEFAPALLAVGTIRNKFAHRIDTKIDKEKTNNLYKQFSPDQKSAIHASFNNTLKNTPLGQVRNFSEITPKEQFAILSVALVMQILTLIQTHST
;
A
#
# COMPACT_ATOMS: atom_id res chain seq x y z
N MET A 1 7.80 12.51 -23.25
CA MET A 1 6.35 12.35 -22.97
C MET A 1 6.25 11.99 -21.51
N LYS A 2 5.57 12.77 -20.65
CA LYS A 2 5.37 12.36 -19.25
C LYS A 2 4.57 11.05 -19.27
N PRO A 3 4.97 10.00 -18.53
CA PRO A 3 4.21 8.76 -18.50
C PRO A 3 2.80 9.07 -18.01
N GLN A 4 1.79 8.60 -18.73
CA GLN A 4 0.44 8.62 -18.18
C GLN A 4 0.40 7.65 -17.00
N PRO A 5 -0.19 8.03 -15.87
CA PRO A 5 -0.33 7.11 -14.74
C PRO A 5 -1.01 5.84 -15.25
N LYS A 6 -0.41 4.67 -15.00
CA LYS A 6 -1.13 3.39 -15.15
C LYS A 6 -2.32 3.51 -14.21
N ILE A 7 -3.51 3.71 -14.78
CA ILE A 7 -4.73 3.97 -14.02
C ILE A 7 -4.93 2.82 -13.04
N LEU A 8 -4.57 3.05 -11.79
CA LEU A 8 -4.91 2.18 -10.68
C LEU A 8 -6.39 2.44 -10.44
N ASN A 9 -7.25 1.47 -10.76
CA ASN A 9 -8.66 1.56 -10.39
C ASN A 9 -8.75 1.39 -8.87
N LEU A 10 -8.69 2.51 -8.16
CA LEU A 10 -8.83 2.59 -6.71
C LEU A 10 -10.28 2.42 -6.27
N ASP A 11 -11.23 2.79 -7.13
CA ASP A 11 -12.66 2.75 -6.83
C ASP A 11 -13.12 1.32 -6.51
N SER A 12 -12.54 0.32 -7.18
CA SER A 12 -12.80 -1.09 -6.89
C SER A 12 -11.81 -1.74 -5.91
N PHE A 13 -10.62 -1.18 -5.72
CA PHE A 13 -9.49 -1.84 -5.04
C PHE A 13 -9.82 -2.37 -3.65
N TYR A 14 -10.45 -1.54 -2.81
CA TYR A 14 -10.89 -1.97 -1.47
C TYR A 14 -11.86 -3.15 -1.55
N SER A 15 -12.87 -3.05 -2.41
CA SER A 15 -13.89 -4.09 -2.58
C SER A 15 -13.29 -5.38 -3.15
N ASP A 16 -12.28 -5.26 -4.01
CA ASP A 16 -11.61 -6.38 -4.64
C ASP A 16 -10.76 -7.15 -3.61
N ILE A 17 -10.02 -6.46 -2.74
CA ILE A 17 -9.29 -7.10 -1.63
C ILE A 17 -10.26 -7.89 -0.73
N LEU A 18 -11.43 -7.33 -0.44
CA LEU A 18 -12.40 -7.98 0.45
C LEU A 18 -13.06 -9.22 -0.15
N LYS A 19 -13.21 -9.29 -1.47
CA LYS A 19 -13.82 -10.44 -2.18
C LYS A 19 -12.87 -11.63 -2.33
N GLU A 20 -11.57 -11.39 -2.38
CA GLU A 20 -10.54 -12.43 -2.51
C GLU A 20 -10.40 -13.28 -1.24
N ASP A 21 -9.70 -14.42 -1.30
CA ASP A 21 -9.18 -15.04 -0.08
C ASP A 21 -7.97 -14.24 0.48
N GLU A 22 -7.40 -14.65 1.60
CA GLU A 22 -6.30 -13.88 2.22
C GLU A 22 -5.01 -13.86 1.39
N LEU A 23 -4.77 -14.92 0.60
CA LEU A 23 -3.66 -14.99 -0.35
C LEU A 23 -3.89 -14.00 -1.51
N GLY A 24 -5.06 -14.06 -2.15
CA GLY A 24 -5.46 -13.18 -3.24
C GLY A 24 -5.47 -11.72 -2.81
N ALA A 25 -6.00 -11.41 -1.61
CA ALA A 25 -5.92 -10.10 -0.99
C ALA A 25 -4.47 -9.60 -0.90
N THR A 26 -3.56 -10.44 -0.42
CA THR A 26 -2.15 -10.08 -0.25
C THR A 26 -1.43 -9.87 -1.59
N ILE A 27 -1.66 -10.75 -2.57
CA ILE A 27 -1.10 -10.64 -3.92
C ILE A 27 -1.60 -9.36 -4.59
N ARG A 28 -2.91 -9.11 -4.55
CA ARG A 28 -3.53 -7.92 -5.15
C ARG A 28 -2.99 -6.63 -4.51
N THR A 29 -2.89 -6.58 -3.18
CA THR A 29 -2.24 -5.48 -2.47
C THR A 29 -0.82 -5.24 -2.98
N HIS A 30 -0.02 -6.29 -3.11
CA HIS A 30 1.37 -6.16 -3.56
C HIS A 30 1.48 -5.61 -4.98
N ILE A 31 0.65 -6.10 -5.91
CA ILE A 31 0.60 -5.61 -7.30
C ILE A 31 0.28 -4.12 -7.36
N TYR A 32 -0.71 -3.67 -6.58
CA TYR A 32 -1.11 -2.26 -6.55
C TYR A 32 0.01 -1.36 -6.00
N ILE A 33 0.64 -1.77 -4.89
CA ILE A 33 1.74 -1.04 -4.27
C ILE A 33 2.96 -1.00 -5.21
N GLU A 34 3.34 -2.12 -5.80
CA GLU A 34 4.48 -2.20 -6.69
C GLU A 34 4.26 -1.36 -7.95
N SER A 35 3.06 -1.39 -8.53
CA SER A 35 2.70 -0.53 -9.66
C SER A 35 2.77 0.97 -9.31
N ALA A 36 2.29 1.36 -8.12
CA ALA A 36 2.38 2.75 -7.67
C ALA A 36 3.83 3.17 -7.39
N LEU A 37 4.64 2.27 -6.80
CA LEU A 37 6.05 2.51 -6.53
C LEU A 37 6.87 2.64 -7.83
N GLU A 38 6.59 1.80 -8.83
CA GLU A 38 7.22 1.89 -10.15
C GLU A 38 6.91 3.23 -10.83
N GLN A 39 5.65 3.68 -10.77
CA GLN A 39 5.26 4.99 -11.30
C GLN A 39 5.97 6.13 -10.57
N LEU A 40 6.11 6.05 -9.24
CA LEU A 40 6.87 7.04 -8.47
C LEU A 40 8.35 7.05 -8.88
N ILE A 41 8.98 5.89 -9.07
CA ILE A 41 10.36 5.83 -9.52
C ILE A 41 10.49 6.42 -10.92
N GLU A 42 9.56 6.10 -11.82
CA GLU A 42 9.55 6.58 -13.20
C GLU A 42 9.50 8.12 -13.30
N ILE A 43 8.74 8.79 -12.43
CA ILE A 43 8.70 10.26 -12.39
C ILE A 43 9.92 10.90 -11.71
N LEU A 44 10.61 10.17 -10.82
CA LEU A 44 11.76 10.69 -10.06
C LEU A 44 13.09 10.53 -10.81
N VAL A 45 13.18 9.60 -11.77
CA VAL A 45 14.41 9.37 -12.55
C VAL A 45 14.33 9.98 -13.94
N SER A 46 15.50 10.28 -14.52
CA SER A 46 15.57 10.80 -15.89
C SER A 46 15.34 9.73 -16.96
N ASP A 47 15.69 8.47 -16.69
CA ASP A 47 15.51 7.35 -17.61
C ASP A 47 15.14 6.07 -16.85
N TYR A 48 13.85 5.77 -16.84
CA TYR A 48 13.30 4.61 -16.15
C TYR A 48 13.63 3.27 -16.85
N GLU A 49 13.90 3.27 -18.16
CA GLU A 49 14.20 2.04 -18.89
C GLU A 49 15.55 1.44 -18.44
N HIS A 50 16.51 2.28 -18.03
CA HIS A 50 17.74 1.80 -17.41
C HIS A 50 17.50 1.18 -16.03
N ILE A 51 16.60 1.75 -15.23
CA ILE A 51 16.23 1.17 -13.92
C ILE A 51 15.52 -0.17 -14.11
N LYS A 52 14.59 -0.27 -15.06
CA LYS A 52 13.85 -1.50 -15.36
C LYS A 52 14.77 -2.66 -15.75
N LYS A 53 15.84 -2.39 -16.51
CA LYS A 53 16.85 -3.39 -16.89
C LYS A 53 17.63 -3.96 -15.72
N MET A 54 17.67 -3.27 -14.57
CA MET A 54 18.34 -3.77 -13.36
C MET A 54 17.57 -4.91 -12.69
N GLN A 55 16.30 -5.15 -13.07
CA GLN A 55 15.45 -6.22 -12.52
C GLN A 55 15.41 -6.22 -10.98
N LEU A 56 15.30 -5.03 -10.40
CA LEU A 56 15.27 -4.86 -8.94
C LEU A 56 14.10 -5.63 -8.34
N ASP A 57 14.36 -6.34 -7.23
CA ASP A 57 13.29 -6.90 -6.42
C ASP A 57 12.50 -5.80 -5.70
N PHE A 58 11.35 -6.15 -5.11
CA PHE A 58 10.50 -5.19 -4.42
C PHE A 58 11.24 -4.41 -3.32
N SER A 59 12.07 -5.07 -2.51
CA SER A 59 12.81 -4.39 -1.43
C SER A 59 13.85 -3.42 -1.98
N GLN A 60 14.52 -3.80 -3.07
CA GLN A 60 15.45 -2.95 -3.79
C GLN A 60 14.76 -1.74 -4.43
N LYS A 61 13.54 -1.91 -4.99
CA LYS A 61 12.71 -0.80 -5.48
C LYS A 61 12.34 0.17 -4.37
N VAL A 62 11.97 -0.32 -3.18
CA VAL A 62 11.68 0.54 -2.01
C VAL A 62 12.91 1.37 -1.64
N ASN A 63 14.08 0.73 -1.53
CA ASN A 63 15.32 1.43 -1.20
C ASN A 63 15.71 2.46 -2.27
N LEU A 64 15.56 2.10 -3.55
CA LEU A 64 15.80 3.02 -4.66
C LEU A 64 14.87 4.24 -4.56
N ALA A 65 13.56 4.03 -4.40
CA ALA A 65 12.58 5.10 -4.30
C ALA A 65 12.94 6.10 -3.19
N VAL A 66 13.36 5.60 -2.01
CA VAL A 66 13.83 6.46 -0.92
C VAL A 66 15.10 7.22 -1.29
N ALA A 67 16.05 6.55 -1.94
CA ALA A 67 17.31 7.18 -2.35
C ALA A 67 17.12 8.33 -3.37
N ILE A 68 16.05 8.27 -4.17
CA ILE A 68 15.78 9.26 -5.24
C ILE A 68 14.68 10.27 -4.89
N GLY A 69 14.15 10.27 -3.66
CA GLY A 69 13.28 11.35 -3.17
C GLY A 69 11.98 10.93 -2.50
N MET A 70 11.64 9.64 -2.44
CA MET A 70 10.51 9.19 -1.61
C MET A 70 10.83 9.43 -0.12
N PRO A 71 9.90 9.98 0.67
CA PRO A 71 10.11 10.13 2.11
C PRO A 71 10.40 8.78 2.79
N LYS A 72 11.48 8.73 3.58
CA LYS A 72 12.01 7.48 4.15
C LYS A 72 11.02 6.76 5.06
N GLU A 73 10.05 7.48 5.62
CA GLU A 73 9.00 6.94 6.48
C GLU A 73 8.04 5.99 5.77
N PHE A 74 8.04 5.94 4.44
CA PHE A 74 7.25 4.95 3.69
C PHE A 74 7.88 3.55 3.70
N ALA A 75 9.21 3.46 3.81
CA ALA A 75 9.91 2.19 3.66
C ALA A 75 9.48 1.12 4.68
N PRO A 76 9.32 1.41 5.99
CA PRO A 76 8.91 0.39 6.95
C PRO A 76 7.57 -0.27 6.61
N ALA A 77 6.55 0.51 6.22
CA ALA A 77 5.24 -0.02 5.87
C ALA A 77 5.28 -0.85 4.57
N LEU A 78 6.01 -0.38 3.56
CA LEU A 78 6.20 -1.10 2.29
C LEU A 78 6.88 -2.45 2.51
N LEU A 79 8.00 -2.47 3.24
CA LEU A 79 8.74 -3.69 3.53
C LEU A 79 7.93 -4.68 4.40
N ALA A 80 7.09 -4.18 5.29
CA ALA A 80 6.18 -5.03 6.07
C ALA A 80 5.14 -5.71 5.18
N VAL A 81 4.56 -5.02 4.19
CA VAL A 81 3.68 -5.66 3.21
C VAL A 81 4.42 -6.72 2.39
N GLY A 82 5.64 -6.41 1.92
CA GLY A 82 6.50 -7.39 1.24
C GLY A 82 6.76 -8.63 2.09
N THR A 83 6.98 -8.44 3.40
CA THR A 83 7.17 -9.54 4.36
C THR A 83 5.91 -10.39 4.51
N ILE A 84 4.72 -9.78 4.59
CA ILE A 84 3.45 -10.52 4.65
C ILE A 84 3.26 -11.36 3.38
N ARG A 85 3.48 -10.76 2.20
CA ARG A 85 3.41 -11.46 0.90
C ARG A 85 4.38 -12.64 0.84
N ASN A 86 5.63 -12.45 1.28
CA ASN A 86 6.62 -13.53 1.27
C ASN A 86 6.25 -14.68 2.22
N LYS A 87 5.62 -14.39 3.37
CA LYS A 87 5.11 -15.46 4.25
C LYS A 87 4.05 -16.31 3.56
N PHE A 88 3.10 -15.69 2.86
CA PHE A 88 2.10 -16.39 2.06
C PHE A 88 2.70 -17.26 0.95
N ALA A 89 3.81 -16.84 0.34
CA ALA A 89 4.51 -17.63 -0.67
C ALA A 89 5.21 -18.88 -0.10
N HIS A 90 5.63 -18.86 1.17
CA HIS A 90 6.40 -19.95 1.79
C HIS A 90 5.58 -20.86 2.71
N ARG A 91 4.40 -20.42 3.16
CA ARG A 91 3.60 -21.13 4.17
C ARG A 91 2.12 -21.13 3.77
N ILE A 92 1.62 -22.32 3.45
CA ILE A 92 0.23 -22.58 3.02
C ILE A 92 -0.79 -22.19 4.09
N ASP A 93 -0.43 -22.25 5.37
CA ASP A 93 -1.30 -21.96 6.51
C ASP A 93 -1.23 -20.49 6.99
N THR A 94 -0.54 -19.63 6.25
CA THR A 94 -0.45 -18.20 6.58
C THR A 94 -1.84 -17.58 6.61
N LYS A 95 -2.12 -16.82 7.67
CA LYS A 95 -3.34 -16.02 7.80
C LYS A 95 -3.05 -14.55 8.04
N ILE A 96 -3.95 -13.68 7.59
CA ILE A 96 -4.01 -12.28 8.02
C ILE A 96 -4.68 -12.26 9.40
N ASP A 97 -3.87 -12.24 10.45
CA ASP A 97 -4.34 -12.18 11.83
C ASP A 97 -4.13 -10.77 12.43
N LYS A 98 -4.71 -10.56 13.62
CA LYS A 98 -4.58 -9.31 14.36
C LYS A 98 -3.13 -8.92 14.63
N GLU A 99 -2.25 -9.90 14.82
CA GLU A 99 -0.84 -9.63 15.09
C GLU A 99 -0.17 -9.00 13.87
N LYS A 100 -0.37 -9.59 12.68
CA LYS A 100 0.17 -9.06 11.43
C LYS A 100 -0.37 -7.68 11.09
N THR A 101 -1.67 -7.44 11.26
CA THR A 101 -2.25 -6.13 10.99
C THR A 101 -1.79 -5.06 11.99
N ASN A 102 -1.69 -5.39 13.27
CA ASN A 102 -1.13 -4.49 14.27
C ASN A 102 0.34 -4.18 14.00
N ASN A 103 1.13 -5.19 13.63
CA ASN A 103 2.55 -5.01 13.31
C ASN A 103 2.73 -4.16 12.05
N LEU A 104 1.88 -4.33 11.03
CA LEU A 104 1.84 -3.47 9.85
C LEU A 104 1.44 -2.03 10.22
N TYR A 105 0.36 -1.83 10.97
CA TYR A 105 -0.09 -0.51 11.42
C TYR A 105 1.01 0.24 12.20
N LYS A 106 1.79 -0.48 13.02
CA LYS A 106 2.90 0.12 13.77
C LYS A 106 3.99 0.71 12.87
N GLN A 107 4.19 0.18 11.66
CA GLN A 107 5.21 0.65 10.73
C GLN A 107 4.90 2.02 10.10
N PHE A 108 3.65 2.46 10.12
CA PHE A 108 3.28 3.77 9.62
C PHE A 108 3.78 4.87 10.56
N SER A 109 4.26 5.98 9.98
CA SER A 109 4.62 7.18 10.73
C SER A 109 3.39 7.83 11.41
N PRO A 110 3.58 8.72 12.39
CA PRO A 110 2.48 9.49 12.99
C PRO A 110 1.62 10.23 11.96
N ASP A 111 2.24 10.83 10.94
CA ASP A 111 1.54 11.57 9.89
C ASP A 111 0.72 10.64 9.00
N GLN A 112 1.30 9.51 8.60
CA GLN A 112 0.59 8.50 7.82
C GLN A 112 -0.59 7.90 8.60
N LYS A 113 -0.41 7.65 9.91
CA LYS A 113 -1.51 7.20 10.79
C LYS A 113 -2.61 8.25 10.87
N SER A 114 -2.25 9.52 11.01
CA SER A 114 -3.23 10.63 11.02
C SER A 114 -4.03 10.67 9.72
N ALA A 115 -3.37 10.51 8.57
CA ALA A 115 -4.03 10.43 7.27
C ALA A 115 -4.96 9.20 7.13
N ILE A 116 -4.53 8.03 7.65
CA ILE A 116 -5.36 6.82 7.71
C ILE A 116 -6.63 7.08 8.53
N HIS A 117 -6.49 7.64 9.74
CA HIS A 117 -7.62 7.94 10.62
C HIS A 117 -8.58 8.96 10.02
N ALA A 118 -8.06 10.02 9.41
CA ALA A 118 -8.87 11.02 8.72
C ALA A 118 -9.69 10.37 7.58
N SER A 119 -9.03 9.56 6.74
CA SER A 119 -9.67 8.86 5.62
C SER A 119 -10.71 7.85 6.10
N PHE A 120 -10.39 7.08 7.13
CA PHE A 120 -11.29 6.10 7.74
C PHE A 120 -12.53 6.77 8.34
N ASN A 121 -12.36 7.85 9.11
CA ASN A 121 -13.47 8.59 9.71
C ASN A 121 -14.36 9.26 8.65
N ASN A 122 -13.79 9.79 7.58
CA ASN A 122 -14.54 10.42 6.49
C ASN A 122 -15.31 9.40 5.63
N THR A 123 -14.76 8.18 5.47
CA THR A 123 -15.41 7.10 4.72
C THR A 123 -16.47 6.39 5.56
N LEU A 124 -16.18 6.14 6.85
CA LEU A 124 -17.12 5.51 7.76
C LEU A 124 -18.36 6.36 8.00
N LYS A 125 -18.22 7.65 8.35
CA LYS A 125 -19.38 8.51 8.69
C LYS A 125 -20.49 8.54 7.62
N ASN A 126 -20.16 8.23 6.37
CA ASN A 126 -21.08 8.25 5.24
C ASN A 126 -21.61 6.86 4.83
N THR A 127 -21.36 5.81 5.63
CA THR A 127 -21.85 4.44 5.35
C THR A 127 -22.68 3.89 6.53
N PRO A 128 -23.63 2.96 6.30
CA PRO A 128 -24.37 2.30 7.38
C PRO A 128 -23.48 1.52 8.37
N LEU A 129 -22.27 1.15 7.96
CA LEU A 129 -21.23 0.53 8.80
C LEU A 129 -20.52 1.54 9.73
N GLY A 130 -20.65 2.84 9.45
CA GLY A 130 -19.95 3.93 10.12
C GLY A 130 -20.39 4.30 11.51
N GLN A 131 -21.57 3.82 11.94
CA GLN A 131 -22.09 4.15 13.26
C GLN A 131 -21.55 3.26 14.39
N VAL A 132 -20.77 2.21 14.10
CA VAL A 132 -20.64 1.11 15.09
C VAL A 132 -19.22 0.61 15.37
N ARG A 133 -18.16 0.92 14.59
CA ARG A 133 -16.86 0.22 14.78
C ARG A 133 -15.61 1.10 14.71
N ASN A 134 -14.81 1.04 15.77
CA ASN A 134 -13.44 1.54 15.78
C ASN A 134 -12.54 0.70 14.84
N PHE A 135 -11.40 1.23 14.37
CA PHE A 135 -10.44 0.47 13.55
C PHE A 135 -10.00 -0.85 14.21
N SER A 136 -9.96 -0.91 15.54
CA SER A 136 -9.64 -2.12 16.31
C SER A 136 -10.75 -3.18 16.35
N GLU A 137 -11.97 -2.83 15.95
CA GLU A 137 -13.18 -3.64 16.08
C GLU A 137 -13.61 -4.31 14.77
N ILE A 138 -12.98 -3.95 13.65
CA ILE A 138 -13.16 -4.62 12.37
C ILE A 138 -12.25 -5.85 12.26
N THR A 139 -12.53 -6.72 11.29
CA THR A 139 -11.75 -7.95 11.09
C THR A 139 -10.30 -7.65 10.67
N PRO A 140 -9.34 -8.54 10.95
CA PRO A 140 -7.97 -8.38 10.47
C PRO A 140 -7.87 -8.16 8.96
N LYS A 141 -8.70 -8.84 8.18
CA LYS A 141 -8.74 -8.66 6.72
C LYS A 141 -9.20 -7.26 6.33
N GLU A 142 -10.24 -6.72 6.97
CA GLU A 142 -10.69 -5.34 6.76
C GLU A 142 -9.61 -4.33 7.16
N GLN A 143 -8.94 -4.54 8.30
CA GLN A 143 -7.79 -3.71 8.71
C GLN A 143 -6.69 -3.72 7.65
N PHE A 144 -6.30 -4.91 7.19
CA PHE A 144 -5.28 -5.05 6.15
C PHE A 144 -5.69 -4.35 4.86
N ALA A 145 -6.94 -4.49 4.42
CA ALA A 145 -7.46 -3.81 3.23
C ALA A 145 -7.37 -2.28 3.36
N ILE A 146 -7.79 -1.72 4.50
CA ILE A 146 -7.72 -0.28 4.75
C ILE A 146 -6.27 0.22 4.76
N LEU A 147 -5.36 -0.48 5.45
CA LEU A 147 -3.94 -0.10 5.48
C LEU A 147 -3.30 -0.18 4.10
N SER A 148 -3.68 -1.18 3.30
CA SER A 148 -3.22 -1.36 1.92
C SER A 148 -3.68 -0.21 1.02
N VAL A 149 -4.98 0.11 1.07
CA VAL A 149 -5.57 1.22 0.31
C VAL A 149 -4.93 2.55 0.71
N ALA A 150 -4.79 2.80 2.01
CA ALA A 150 -4.21 4.04 2.50
C ALA A 150 -2.75 4.20 2.06
N LEU A 151 -1.94 3.13 2.11
CA LEU A 151 -0.55 3.18 1.66
C LEU A 151 -0.46 3.51 0.16
N VAL A 152 -1.28 2.87 -0.67
CA VAL A 152 -1.34 3.16 -2.11
C VAL A 152 -1.77 4.61 -2.35
N MET A 153 -2.83 5.07 -1.69
CA MET A 153 -3.32 6.45 -1.81
C MET A 153 -2.23 7.47 -1.46
N GLN A 154 -1.47 7.23 -0.38
CA GLN A 154 -0.38 8.13 0.02
C GLN A 154 0.75 8.18 -1.02
N ILE A 155 1.10 7.06 -1.66
CA ILE A 155 2.08 7.04 -2.76
C ILE A 155 1.55 7.80 -3.98
N LEU A 156 0.27 7.64 -4.32
CA LEU A 156 -0.33 8.35 -5.44
C LEU A 156 -0.41 9.87 -5.18
N THR A 157 -0.64 10.29 -3.93
CA THR A 157 -0.54 11.71 -3.54
C THR A 157 0.87 12.24 -3.75
N LEU A 158 1.92 11.47 -3.41
CA LEU A 158 3.30 11.87 -3.70
C LEU A 158 3.53 12.05 -5.21
N ILE A 159 3.03 11.13 -6.02
CA ILE A 159 3.12 11.24 -7.50
C ILE A 159 2.49 12.53 -8.01
N GLN A 160 1.31 12.88 -7.49
CA GLN A 160 0.63 14.12 -7.86
C GLN A 160 1.47 15.36 -7.50
N THR A 161 2.08 15.39 -6.30
CA THR A 161 2.91 16.52 -5.86
C THR A 161 4.20 16.70 -6.67
N HIS A 162 4.74 15.64 -7.25
CA HIS A 162 5.92 15.70 -8.12
C HIS A 162 5.57 15.97 -9.60
N SER A 163 4.30 15.84 -9.98
CA SER A 163 3.85 16.01 -11.37
C SER A 163 3.46 17.44 -11.72
N THR A 164 3.13 18.24 -10.69
CA THR A 164 2.87 19.70 -10.74
C THR A 164 4.16 20.49 -10.76
#